data_AF-A0A1E3PHM9-F1
#
_entry.id   AF-A0A1E3PHM9-F1
#
_cell.length_a   1.000
_cell.length_b   1.000
_cell.length_c   1.000
_cell.angle_alpha   90.00
_cell.angle_beta   90.00
_cell.angle_gamma   90.00
#
_symmetry.space_group_name_H-M   'P 1'
#
loop_
_entity.id
_entity.type
_entity.pdbx_description
1 polymer ?
#
loop_
_entity_poly.entity_id
_entity_poly.type
_entity_poly.pdbx_seq_one_letter_code
_entity_poly.pdbx_strand_id
1 'polypeptide(L)'
;MSSPVTHAARVHAGLRAFIKATKLAFPGDAFLQGEARNNLRAGFIEHKHYSPTSTEALACVKHLEDLSTVLTTQVIQGQRQAENQDKFYLNIHDKIERGDNDSIKTAGKNTLAMGGGCCGGSGKK
;
A
#
# COMPACT_ATOMS: atom_id res chain seq x y z
N MET A 1 16.12 -27.47 8.35
CA MET A 1 14.68 -27.81 8.32
C MET A 1 13.97 -26.93 9.34
N SER A 2 13.10 -26.01 8.91
CA SER A 2 12.41 -25.07 9.81
C SER A 2 11.33 -25.80 10.60
N SER A 3 11.28 -25.61 11.93
CA SER A 3 10.38 -26.33 12.83
C SER A 3 8.91 -25.88 12.67
N PRO A 4 7.92 -26.74 13.01
CA PRO A 4 6.50 -26.36 12.95
C PRO A 4 6.13 -25.16 13.84
N VAL A 5 6.85 -24.94 14.95
CA VAL A 5 6.68 -23.77 15.83
C VAL A 5 7.03 -22.47 15.09
N THR A 6 8.05 -22.51 14.23
CA THR A 6 8.48 -21.36 13.43
C THR A 6 7.42 -20.93 12.41
N HIS A 7 6.66 -21.88 11.87
CA HIS A 7 5.64 -21.62 10.86
C HIS A 7 4.41 -20.94 11.47
N ALA A 8 3.88 -21.49 12.57
CA ALA A 8 2.79 -20.85 13.30
C ALA A 8 3.16 -19.44 13.78
N ALA A 9 4.39 -19.25 14.29
CA ALA A 9 4.88 -17.93 14.69
C ALA A 9 4.91 -16.94 13.52
N ARG A 10 5.29 -17.39 12.32
CA ARG A 10 5.30 -16.56 11.10
C ARG A 10 3.89 -16.15 10.68
N VAL A 11 2.92 -17.06 10.72
CA VAL A 11 1.51 -16.75 10.44
C VAL A 11 1.01 -15.63 11.36
N HIS A 12 1.25 -15.76 12.67
CA HIS A 12 0.86 -14.73 13.64
C HIS A 12 1.63 -13.42 13.44
N ALA A 13 2.89 -13.46 13.01
CA ALA A 13 3.67 -12.27 12.71
C ALA A 13 3.12 -11.51 11.50
N GLY A 14 2.84 -12.20 10.39
CA GLY A 14 2.23 -11.60 9.20
C GLY A 14 0.87 -10.96 9.50
N LEU A 15 0.03 -11.64 10.29
CA LEU A 15 -1.26 -11.09 10.75
C LEU A 15 -1.09 -9.76 11.51
N ARG A 16 -0.14 -9.72 12.45
CA ARG A 16 0.13 -8.50 13.23
C ARG A 16 0.69 -7.40 12.35
N ALA A 17 1.55 -7.73 11.39
CA ALA A 17 2.10 -6.77 10.45
C ALA A 17 0.99 -6.12 9.61
N PHE A 18 0.08 -6.92 9.06
CA PHE A 18 -1.05 -6.43 8.27
C PHE A 18 -1.95 -5.50 9.08
N ILE A 19 -2.37 -5.91 10.28
CA ILE A 19 -3.23 -5.07 11.14
C ILE A 19 -2.54 -3.74 11.49
N LYS A 20 -1.23 -3.76 11.73
CA LYS A 20 -0.46 -2.53 11.98
C LYS A 20 -0.38 -1.65 10.74
N ALA A 21 -0.15 -2.24 9.57
CA ALA A 21 -0.11 -1.52 8.30
C ALA A 21 -1.46 -0.85 7.98
N THR A 22 -2.58 -1.56 8.15
CA THR A 22 -3.93 -0.98 7.95
C THR A 22 -4.18 0.22 8.86
N LYS A 23 -3.78 0.15 10.14
CA LYS A 23 -3.93 1.27 11.08
C LYS A 23 -3.08 2.48 10.69
N LEU A 24 -1.90 2.24 10.14
CA LEU A 24 -0.99 3.29 9.70
C LEU A 24 -1.48 3.96 8.41
N ALA A 25 -1.94 3.16 7.45
CA ALA A 25 -2.47 3.63 6.17
C ALA A 25 -3.79 4.40 6.32
N PHE A 26 -4.63 3.98 7.27
CA PHE A 26 -6.00 4.49 7.41
C PHE A 26 -6.33 5.09 8.78
N PRO A 27 -5.58 6.08 9.27
CA PRO A 27 -5.76 6.62 10.62
C PRO A 27 -7.11 7.31 10.79
N GLY A 28 -7.86 6.88 11.82
CA GLY A 28 -9.19 7.42 12.14
C GLY A 28 -10.33 6.86 11.28
N ASP A 29 -10.03 6.09 10.23
CA ASP A 29 -11.03 5.44 9.38
C ASP A 29 -11.43 4.08 9.96
N ALA A 30 -12.26 4.12 11.00
CA ALA A 30 -12.71 2.91 11.69
C ALA A 30 -13.50 1.95 10.78
N PHE A 31 -14.21 2.48 9.77
CA PHE A 31 -14.96 1.68 8.81
C PHE A 31 -14.02 0.85 7.95
N LEU A 32 -13.05 1.49 7.28
CA LEU A 32 -12.13 0.79 6.40
C LEU A 32 -11.21 -0.17 7.16
N GLN A 33 -10.78 0.20 8.37
CA GLN A 33 -10.05 -0.70 9.27
C GLN A 33 -10.89 -1.92 9.68
N GLY A 34 -12.19 -1.73 9.91
CA GLY A 34 -13.14 -2.80 10.22
C GLY A 34 -13.30 -3.77 9.05
N GLU A 35 -13.50 -3.24 7.85
CA GLU A 35 -13.65 -4.04 6.64
C GLU A 35 -12.38 -4.82 6.28
N ALA A 36 -11.20 -4.19 6.39
CA ALA A 36 -9.93 -4.89 6.22
C ALA A 36 -9.80 -6.09 7.19
N ARG A 37 -10.28 -5.93 8.43
CA ARG A 37 -10.27 -7.01 9.42
C ARG A 37 -11.30 -8.10 9.11
N ASN A 38 -12.46 -7.73 8.56
CA ASN A 38 -13.49 -8.68 8.14
C ASN A 38 -12.99 -9.54 6.97
N ASN A 39 -12.40 -8.90 5.95
CA ASN A 39 -11.80 -9.59 4.81
C ASN A 39 -10.67 -10.53 5.23
N LEU A 40 -9.81 -10.07 6.14
CA LEU A 40 -8.76 -10.90 6.72
C LEU A 40 -9.34 -12.14 7.40
N ARG A 41 -10.35 -11.97 8.27
CA ARG A 41 -11.02 -13.09 8.95
C ARG A 41 -11.68 -14.05 7.95
N ALA A 42 -12.35 -13.54 6.94
CA ALA A 42 -12.99 -14.36 5.90
C ALA A 42 -11.96 -15.24 5.19
N GLY A 43 -10.82 -14.68 4.78
CA GLY A 43 -9.73 -15.45 4.18
C GLY A 43 -9.16 -16.54 5.11
N PHE A 44 -9.01 -16.25 6.41
CA PHE A 44 -8.60 -17.29 7.37
C PHE A 44 -9.62 -18.41 7.54
N ILE A 45 -10.92 -18.09 7.47
CA ILE A 45 -12.00 -19.10 7.55
C ILE A 45 -12.02 -19.96 6.29
N GLU A 46 -11.88 -19.34 5.11
CA GLU A 46 -11.82 -20.02 3.82
C GLU A 46 -10.65 -21.01 3.76
N HIS A 47 -9.47 -20.56 4.20
CA HIS A 47 -8.23 -21.33 4.16
C HIS A 47 -7.92 -22.11 5.45
N LYS A 48 -8.89 -22.26 6.36
CA LYS A 48 -8.70 -22.96 7.65
C LYS A 48 -8.22 -24.41 7.54
N HIS A 49 -8.40 -25.01 6.37
CA HIS A 49 -8.06 -26.40 6.07
C HIS A 49 -6.57 -26.58 5.70
N TYR A 50 -5.83 -25.50 5.46
CA TYR A 50 -4.39 -25.58 5.21
C TYR A 50 -3.63 -25.93 6.49
N SER A 51 -2.70 -26.86 6.38
CA SER A 51 -1.74 -27.11 7.46
C SER A 51 -0.84 -25.88 7.62
N PRO A 52 -0.50 -25.44 8.85
CA PRO A 52 0.41 -24.31 9.08
C PRO A 52 1.79 -24.48 8.42
N THR A 53 2.20 -25.71 8.13
CA THR A 53 3.47 -26.03 7.47
C THR A 53 3.33 -26.24 5.96
N SER A 54 2.13 -26.09 5.41
CA SER A 54 1.88 -26.28 3.99
C SER A 54 2.41 -25.10 3.17
N THR A 55 2.74 -25.38 1.91
CA THR A 55 3.19 -24.37 0.94
C THR A 55 2.13 -23.30 0.71
N GLU A 56 0.85 -23.68 0.75
CA GLU A 56 -0.30 -22.80 0.54
C GLU A 56 -0.45 -21.83 1.72
N ALA A 57 -0.37 -22.32 2.95
CA ALA A 57 -0.41 -21.46 4.14
C ALA A 57 0.74 -20.44 4.13
N LEU A 58 1.94 -20.87 3.75
CA LEU A 58 3.09 -19.97 3.60
C LEU A 58 2.89 -18.93 2.50
N ALA A 59 2.26 -19.30 1.38
CA ALA A 59 1.93 -18.37 0.31
C ALA A 59 0.91 -17.31 0.76
N CYS A 60 -0.12 -17.70 1.51
CA CYS A 60 -1.08 -16.76 2.11
C CYS A 60 -0.39 -15.78 3.07
N VAL A 61 0.54 -16.25 3.91
CA VAL A 61 1.29 -15.38 4.82
C VAL A 61 2.17 -14.42 4.05
N LYS A 62 2.87 -14.89 3.02
CA LYS A 62 3.68 -14.02 2.16
C LYS A 62 2.81 -12.95 1.50
N HIS A 63 1.64 -13.33 1.00
CA HIS A 63 0.70 -12.38 0.41
C HIS A 63 0.28 -11.28 1.41
N LEU A 64 0.03 -11.63 2.67
CA LEU A 64 -0.23 -10.64 3.73
C LEU A 64 0.97 -9.74 4.01
N GLU A 65 2.20 -10.28 4.00
CA GLU A 65 3.44 -9.51 4.14
C GLU A 65 3.61 -8.49 2.98
N ASP A 66 3.32 -8.90 1.75
CA ASP A 66 3.37 -8.06 0.55
C ASP A 66 2.31 -6.94 0.63
N LEU A 67 1.07 -7.26 0.99
CA LEU A 67 0.01 -6.27 1.20
C LEU A 67 0.35 -5.29 2.32
N SER A 68 0.94 -5.77 3.41
CA SER A 68 1.40 -4.92 4.52
C SER A 68 2.43 -3.90 4.04
N THR A 69 3.32 -4.33 3.15
CA THR A 69 4.33 -3.46 2.54
C THR A 69 3.66 -2.39 1.69
N VAL A 70 2.78 -2.77 0.76
CA VAL A 70 2.03 -1.83 -0.09
C VAL A 70 1.24 -0.82 0.74
N LEU A 71 0.50 -1.27 1.75
CA LEU A 71 -0.25 -0.38 2.65
C LEU A 71 0.65 0.62 3.37
N THR A 72 1.88 0.20 3.70
CA THR A 72 2.81 1.04 4.46
C THR A 72 3.61 1.99 3.57
N THR A 73 3.89 1.62 2.32
CA THR A 73 4.81 2.39 1.46
C THR A 73 4.10 3.18 0.36
N GLN A 74 2.96 2.71 -0.13
CA GLN A 74 2.33 3.23 -1.34
C GLN A 74 0.97 3.89 -1.09
N VAL A 75 0.26 3.50 -0.02
CA VAL A 75 -1.07 4.03 0.26
C VAL A 75 -0.97 5.30 1.11
N ILE A 76 -1.51 6.40 0.59
CA ILE A 76 -1.56 7.69 1.28
C ILE A 76 -3.03 8.12 1.37
N GLN A 77 -3.55 8.27 2.59
CA GLN A 77 -4.90 8.79 2.81
C GLN A 77 -4.86 10.32 2.96
N GLY A 78 -5.76 11.00 2.26
CA GLY A 78 -6.04 12.42 2.49
C GLY A 78 -6.91 12.61 3.74
N GLN A 79 -6.47 13.46 4.67
CA GLN A 79 -7.23 13.83 5.86
C GLN A 79 -7.73 15.26 5.74
N ARG A 80 -9.03 15.46 5.99
CA ARG A 80 -9.63 16.78 6.04
C ARG A 80 -9.16 17.51 7.30
N GLN A 81 -8.82 18.79 7.19
CA GLN A 81 -8.44 19.58 8.36
C GLN A 81 -9.66 19.94 9.22
N ALA A 82 -9.46 19.90 10.53
CA ALA A 82 -10.50 20.28 11.49
C ALA A 82 -10.86 21.77 11.39
N GLU A 83 -9.88 22.62 11.13
CA GLU A 83 -10.04 24.08 11.09
C GLU A 83 -10.55 24.61 9.74
N ASN A 84 -10.34 23.85 8.66
CA ASN A 84 -10.74 24.26 7.31
C ASN A 84 -11.24 23.07 6.51
N GLN A 85 -12.56 22.94 6.44
CA GLN A 85 -13.24 21.78 5.86
C GLN A 85 -12.99 21.60 4.35
N ASP A 86 -12.48 22.62 3.65
CA ASP A 86 -12.17 22.55 2.22
C ASP A 86 -10.72 22.15 1.93
N LYS A 87 -9.89 21.96 2.97
CA LYS A 87 -8.49 21.57 2.82
C LYS A 87 -8.24 20.14 3.27
N PHE A 88 -7.50 19.40 2.43
CA PHE A 88 -7.04 18.05 2.72
C PHE A 88 -5.52 18.01 2.76
N TYR A 89 -4.98 17.27 3.71
CA TYR A 89 -3.55 17.01 3.84
C TYR A 89 -3.29 15.54 3.62
N LEU A 90 -2.22 15.24 2.90
CA LEU A 90 -1.77 13.88 2.71
C LEU A 90 -1.09 13.39 3.99
N ASN A 91 -1.52 12.24 4.51
CA ASN A 91 -0.88 11.60 5.65
C ASN A 91 0.40 10.88 5.23
N ILE A 92 1.46 11.65 4.96
CA ILE A 92 2.77 11.13 4.58
C ILE A 92 3.60 10.87 5.84
N HIS A 93 4.08 9.64 6.01
CA HIS A 93 4.95 9.26 7.11
C HIS A 93 6.31 8.72 6.60
N ASP A 94 7.22 8.44 7.53
CA ASP A 94 8.61 8.02 7.32
C ASP A 94 8.78 6.81 6.37
N LYS A 95 7.85 5.86 6.43
CA LYS A 95 7.88 4.63 5.63
C LYS A 95 7.27 4.75 4.24
N ILE A 96 6.62 5.87 3.92
CA ILE A 96 6.11 6.08 2.57
C ILE A 96 7.30 6.14 1.61
N GLU A 97 7.22 5.36 0.54
CA GLU A 97 8.23 5.38 -0.51
C GLU A 97 8.14 6.73 -1.22
N ARG A 98 9.11 7.59 -0.94
CA ARG A 98 9.28 8.86 -1.62
C ARG A 98 10.13 8.56 -2.85
N GLY A 99 9.49 8.38 -4.00
CA GLY A 99 10.20 8.22 -5.26
C GLY A 99 11.23 9.35 -5.42
N ASP A 100 12.39 9.02 -5.99
CA ASP A 100 13.36 10.03 -6.40
C ASP A 100 12.77 10.81 -7.57
N ASN A 101 12.18 11.96 -7.26
CA ASN A 101 11.58 12.88 -8.24
C ASN A 101 12.58 13.33 -9.31
N ASP A 102 13.90 13.21 -9.09
CA ASP A 102 14.90 13.59 -10.08
C ASP A 102 15.10 12.51 -11.16
N SER A 103 14.92 11.23 -10.83
CA SER A 103 14.97 10.12 -11.80
C SER A 103 13.82 10.16 -12.83
N ILE A 104 12.63 10.63 -12.41
CA ILE A 104 11.45 10.78 -13.27
C ILE A 104 11.65 11.90 -14.30
N LYS A 105 12.34 12.98 -13.94
CA LYS A 105 12.65 14.09 -14.86
C LYS A 105 13.61 13.69 -15.99
N THR A 106 14.33 12.57 -15.87
CA THR A 106 15.22 12.06 -16.91
C THR A 106 14.58 11.02 -17.82
N ALA A 107 13.49 10.37 -17.41
CA ALA A 107 12.83 9.32 -18.19
C ALA A 107 12.17 9.84 -19.50
N GLY A 108 12.02 11.16 -19.66
CA GLY A 108 11.50 11.80 -20.88
C GLY A 108 12.54 12.62 -21.68
N LYS A 109 13.81 12.68 -21.25
CA LYS A 109 14.81 13.58 -21.87
C LYS A 109 15.52 13.00 -23.10
N ASN A 110 15.34 11.72 -23.42
CA ASN A 110 15.99 11.08 -24.57
C ASN A 110 15.13 11.01 -25.85
N THR A 111 13.95 11.65 -25.91
CA THR A 111 13.10 11.65 -27.12
C THR A 111 12.68 13.05 -27.60
N LEU A 112 13.14 14.14 -26.97
CA LEU A 112 12.80 15.52 -27.38
C LEU A 112 13.86 16.19 -28.28
N ALA A 113 14.84 15.44 -28.79
CA ALA A 113 15.74 15.90 -29.84
C ALA A 113 15.19 15.63 -31.26
N MET A 114 13.86 15.64 -31.44
CA MET A 114 13.26 15.67 -32.77
C MET A 114 12.11 16.69 -32.76
N GLY A 115 12.36 17.83 -33.40
CA GLY A 115 11.46 18.96 -33.46
C GLY A 115 10.09 18.63 -34.06
N GLY A 116 9.05 19.25 -33.52
CA GLY A 116 7.69 19.16 -34.05
C GLY A 116 6.74 19.93 -33.15
N GLY A 117 6.55 21.22 -33.45
CA GLY A 117 5.69 22.11 -32.68
C GLY A 117 4.23 21.69 -32.68
N CYS A 118 3.54 21.96 -31.57
CA CYS A 118 2.08 21.90 -31.48
C CYS A 118 1.59 22.94 -30.47
N CYS A 119 1.36 24.17 -30.95
CA CYS A 119 0.39 25.14 -30.40
C CYS A 119 0.30 26.36 -31.34
N GLY A 120 -0.36 26.18 -32.49
CA GLY A 120 -0.80 27.29 -33.34
C GLY A 120 -2.16 27.79 -32.87
N GLY A 121 -2.16 28.78 -31.97
CA GLY A 121 -3.35 29.50 -31.54
C GLY A 121 -3.13 31.00 -31.69
N SER A 122 -3.18 31.51 -32.92
CA SER A 122 -3.06 32.93 -33.22
C SER A 122 -4.40 33.64 -32.94
N GLY A 123 -4.60 34.08 -31.70
CA GLY A 123 -5.55 35.13 -31.36
C GLY A 123 -4.85 36.49 -31.47
N LYS A 124 -5.08 37.23 -32.56
CA LYS A 124 -4.79 38.67 -32.65
C LYS A 124 -6.11 39.43 -32.78
N LYS A 125 -6.15 40.54 -32.04
CA LYS A 125 -7.20 41.57 -31.98
C LYS A 125 -7.61 42.09 -33.36
#